data_AF-A0AAI8VM34-F1
#
_entry.id   AF-A0AAI8VM34-F1
#
_cell.length_a   1.000
_cell.length_b   1.000
_cell.length_c   1.000
_cell.angle_alpha   90.00
_cell.angle_beta   90.00
_cell.angle_gamma   90.00
#
_symmetry.space_group_name_H-M   'P 1'
#
loop_
_entity.id
_entity.type
_entity.pdbx_description
1 polymer ?
#
loop_
_entity_poly.entity_id
_entity_poly.type
_entity_poly.pdbx_seq_one_letter_code
_entity_poly.pdbx_strand_id
1 'polypeptide(L)'
;MKGLFAVLTVTGRVKDPIESVVWLPHKLPRTTTPSSKWPRLAQLKHPDKDKGNPNATAQFQLLQAAYSMLHDPVKRREYDSQRALVPNKNGSPANTAPSSADSGPDTRQQEEAQAARTAERDAMLEVLRKKQTTQDSPVFEARRQSRRMQAEMKDLREKLSKEKLSKENREEEAHNSWSRYLSSLVLRNQESEEAKLARRRGQLDLAAAIRIRDRGLEQQKRSLCDLVANLETTQAEIARITRETDQEKADAEAEKRRREERAAQRAWAETLAAMHRKQAEEAQRRQEQERRAREESARRAREQAERERKAAEERSRRMRHETPFHDITGGLYTRVPYAIYEPPPGRGTPPPVCAHRGWWGKISGSHLCSRYSTYTRLFAFKCPGCQKVACATCRRVLRGERARPDRSANQSHSTGYFEDYH
;
A
#
# COMPACT_ATOMS: atom_id res chain seq x y z
N MET A 1 32.41 18.81 10.74
CA MET A 1 31.51 17.76 11.24
C MET A 1 30.12 17.97 10.63
N LYS A 2 29.78 17.20 9.59
CA LYS A 2 28.44 17.18 8.97
C LYS A 2 27.98 15.72 8.98
N GLY A 3 27.13 15.36 9.94
CA GLY A 3 26.54 14.03 10.06
C GLY A 3 25.15 14.03 9.41
N LEU A 4 25.05 13.43 8.23
CA LEU A 4 23.79 13.07 7.59
C LEU A 4 23.20 11.86 8.33
N PHE A 5 22.06 12.06 9.00
CA PHE A 5 21.26 10.96 9.55
C PHE A 5 20.57 10.20 8.41
N ALA A 6 21.21 9.14 7.92
CA ALA A 6 20.56 8.12 7.12
C ALA A 6 20.17 6.96 8.04
N VAL A 7 18.87 6.84 8.35
CA VAL A 7 18.34 5.67 9.06
C VAL A 7 18.23 4.52 8.06
N LEU A 8 19.24 3.65 8.04
CA LEU A 8 19.23 2.41 7.29
C LEU A 8 18.32 1.39 8.01
N THR A 9 17.16 1.10 7.44
CA THR A 9 16.39 -0.10 7.81
C THR A 9 16.85 -1.30 6.96
N VAL A 10 16.78 -2.50 7.56
CA VAL A 10 17.25 -3.83 7.12
C VAL A 10 16.83 -4.28 5.69
N THR A 11 16.06 -3.49 4.95
CA THR A 11 15.66 -3.77 3.56
C THR A 11 16.44 -2.98 2.50
N GLY A 12 17.49 -2.24 2.87
CA GLY A 12 18.41 -1.58 1.90
C GLY A 12 17.77 -0.50 1.01
N ARG A 13 16.48 -0.19 1.21
CA ARG A 13 15.76 0.82 0.44
C ARG A 13 15.67 2.11 1.26
N VAL A 14 16.38 3.15 0.84
CA VAL A 14 16.24 4.50 1.41
C VAL A 14 14.81 4.96 1.11
N LYS A 15 13.91 4.87 2.09
CA LYS A 15 12.56 5.41 1.97
C LYS A 15 12.62 6.90 2.20
N ASP A 16 12.15 7.67 1.22
CA ASP A 16 12.01 9.11 1.35
C ASP A 16 11.18 9.46 2.61
N PRO A 17 11.72 10.28 3.54
CA PRO A 17 11.03 10.68 4.77
C PRO A 17 9.68 11.37 4.49
N ILE A 18 9.55 12.01 3.34
CA ILE A 18 8.35 12.76 2.95
C ILE A 18 7.28 11.84 2.34
N GLU A 19 7.67 10.84 1.53
CA GLU A 19 6.70 9.89 0.94
C GLU A 19 6.11 8.93 1.98
N SER A 20 6.88 8.59 3.01
CA SER A 20 6.43 7.66 4.06
C SER A 20 5.48 8.28 5.08
N VAL A 21 5.53 9.59 5.29
CA VAL A 21 4.73 10.31 6.29
C VAL A 21 3.43 10.88 5.70
N VAL A 22 3.40 11.11 4.39
CA VAL A 22 2.42 11.97 3.78
C VAL A 22 1.70 11.22 2.65
N TRP A 23 0.56 10.61 2.97
CA TRP A 23 -0.46 10.22 1.98
C TRP A 23 -1.08 11.49 1.36
N LEU A 24 -0.28 12.30 0.66
CA LEU A 24 -0.79 13.35 -0.22
C LEU A 24 -0.70 12.84 -1.65
N PRO A 25 -1.82 12.76 -2.38
CA PRO A 25 -1.78 12.45 -3.80
C PRO A 25 -0.90 13.49 -4.52
N HIS A 26 -0.11 13.02 -5.50
CA HIS A 26 0.88 13.76 -6.29
C HIS A 26 0.34 14.96 -7.11
N LYS A 27 -0.87 15.46 -6.82
CA LYS A 27 -1.58 16.51 -7.54
C LYS A 27 -2.17 17.56 -6.59
N LEU A 28 -1.38 18.09 -5.66
CA LEU A 28 -1.77 19.33 -5.00
C LEU A 28 -1.09 20.52 -5.68
N PRO A 29 -1.85 21.58 -5.98
CA PRO A 29 -1.28 22.79 -6.55
C PRO A 29 -0.19 23.35 -5.62
N ARG A 30 0.85 23.94 -6.20
CA ARG A 30 2.03 24.49 -5.51
C ARG A 30 1.70 25.56 -4.44
N THR A 31 0.43 25.93 -4.28
CA THR A 31 -0.07 26.98 -3.39
C THR A 31 -0.62 26.47 -2.05
N THR A 32 -0.80 25.16 -1.83
CA THR A 32 -1.16 24.68 -0.49
C THR A 32 0.06 24.70 0.43
N THR A 33 0.11 25.66 1.35
CA THR A 33 1.13 25.75 2.39
C THR A 33 1.09 24.49 3.29
N PRO A 34 2.22 23.79 3.51
CA PRO A 34 2.31 22.62 4.40
C PRO A 34 1.74 22.85 5.81
N SER A 35 1.71 24.11 6.24
CA SER A 35 1.25 24.56 7.55
C SER A 35 -0.18 24.15 7.91
N SER A 36 -1.09 23.93 6.96
CA SER A 36 -2.51 23.69 7.29
C SER A 36 -2.84 22.23 7.62
N LYS A 37 -2.01 21.27 7.21
CA LYS A 37 -2.27 19.83 7.40
C LYS A 37 -1.41 19.21 8.51
N TRP A 38 -0.26 19.82 8.81
CA TRP A 38 0.67 19.32 9.82
C TRP A 38 0.08 19.21 11.24
N PRO A 39 -0.67 20.21 11.78
CA PRO A 39 -1.18 20.14 13.15
C PRO A 39 -2.09 18.92 13.40
N ARG A 40 -2.89 18.54 12.40
CA ARG A 40 -3.80 17.38 12.49
C ARG A 40 -3.03 16.06 12.51
N LEU A 41 -1.99 15.94 11.68
CA LEU A 41 -1.15 14.74 11.62
C LEU A 41 -0.26 14.60 12.86
N ALA A 42 0.32 15.71 13.34
CA ALA A 42 1.11 15.74 14.57
C ALA A 42 0.26 15.32 15.78
N GLN A 43 -0.98 15.80 15.87
CA GLN A 43 -1.89 15.41 16.94
C GLN A 43 -2.31 13.94 16.86
N LEU A 44 -2.50 13.39 15.66
CA LEU A 44 -2.87 11.98 15.47
C LEU A 44 -1.72 11.04 15.83
N LYS A 45 -0.48 11.44 15.55
CA LYS A 45 0.74 10.61 15.73
C LYS A 45 1.53 10.95 16.98
N HIS A 46 0.96 11.72 17.90
CA HIS A 46 1.65 12.12 19.11
C HIS A 46 1.87 10.90 20.03
N PRO A 47 3.10 10.67 20.54
CA PRO A 47 3.38 9.49 21.38
C PRO A 47 2.53 9.44 22.66
N ASP A 48 2.10 10.59 23.20
CA ASP A 48 1.20 10.65 24.35
C ASP A 48 -0.23 10.18 24.06
N LYS A 49 -0.69 10.28 22.80
CA LYS A 49 -2.02 9.76 22.40
C LYS A 49 -1.97 8.31 21.96
N ASP A 50 -0.84 7.87 21.40
CA ASP A 50 -0.62 6.52 20.89
C ASP A 50 0.27 5.67 21.82
N LYS A 51 -0.08 5.59 23.13
CA LYS A 51 0.72 4.88 24.16
C LYS A 51 0.95 3.39 23.89
N GLY A 52 0.14 2.78 23.01
CA GLY A 52 0.24 1.37 22.64
C GLY A 52 1.15 1.06 21.44
N ASN A 53 1.72 2.07 20.78
CA ASN A 53 2.55 1.86 19.59
C ASN A 53 4.03 2.17 19.89
N PRO A 54 4.93 1.17 19.94
CA PRO A 54 6.35 1.39 20.20
C PRO A 54 7.04 2.24 19.13
N ASN A 55 6.42 2.39 17.95
CA ASN A 55 6.93 3.19 16.85
C ASN A 55 6.35 4.61 16.78
N ALA A 56 5.46 5.01 17.71
CA ALA A 56 4.83 6.34 17.67
C ALA A 56 5.86 7.48 17.73
N THR A 57 6.86 7.36 18.61
CA THR A 57 7.95 8.34 18.74
C THR A 57 8.75 8.45 17.44
N ALA A 58 9.08 7.32 16.80
CA ALA A 58 9.82 7.31 15.53
C ALA A 58 9.00 7.95 14.39
N GLN A 59 7.69 7.67 14.33
CA GLN A 59 6.80 8.28 13.34
C GLN A 59 6.66 9.79 13.56
N PHE A 60 6.58 10.23 14.82
CA PHE A 60 6.48 11.65 15.15
C PHE A 60 7.76 12.42 14.82
N GLN A 61 8.93 11.84 15.13
CA GLN A 61 10.23 12.41 14.76
C GLN A 61 10.38 12.53 13.23
N LEU A 62 9.97 11.51 12.48
CA LEU A 62 9.97 11.54 11.02
C LEU A 62 9.04 12.64 10.47
N LEU A 63 7.87 12.79 11.09
CA LEU A 63 6.90 13.82 10.74
C LEU A 63 7.40 15.24 11.03
N GLN A 64 8.13 15.43 12.13
CA GLN A 64 8.78 16.68 12.47
C GLN A 64 9.93 17.01 11.51
N ALA A 65 10.72 16.01 11.11
CA ALA A 65 11.79 16.17 10.12
C ALA A 65 11.25 16.57 8.74
N ALA A 66 10.19 15.89 8.27
CA ALA A 66 9.52 16.23 7.01
C ALA A 66 8.95 17.65 7.03
N TYR A 67 8.35 18.06 8.16
CA TYR A 67 7.86 19.43 8.32
C TYR A 67 8.99 20.45 8.28
N SER A 68 10.08 20.22 9.01
CA SER A 68 11.25 21.12 9.05
C SER A 68 11.88 21.32 7.67
N MET A 69 11.83 20.29 6.81
CA MET A 69 12.31 20.35 5.42
C MET A 69 11.33 21.06 4.48
N LEU A 70 10.02 20.82 4.62
CA LEU A 70 8.98 21.40 3.75
C LEU A 70 8.55 22.81 4.15
N HIS A 71 8.74 23.20 5.41
CA HIS A 71 8.38 24.51 5.95
C HIS A 71 9.38 25.59 5.51
N ASP A 72 10.67 25.25 5.49
CA ASP A 72 11.73 26.12 5.00
C ASP A 72 11.75 26.12 3.45
N PRO A 73 11.50 27.27 2.79
CA PRO A 73 11.45 27.35 1.34
C PRO A 73 12.78 26.99 0.66
N VAL A 74 13.92 27.22 1.32
CA VAL A 74 15.25 26.93 0.77
C VAL A 74 15.49 25.42 0.76
N LYS A 75 15.25 24.75 1.90
CA LYS A 75 15.38 23.29 2.02
C LYS A 75 14.40 22.54 1.13
N ARG A 76 13.18 23.07 0.99
CA ARG A 76 12.18 22.52 0.09
C ARG A 76 12.64 22.58 -1.37
N ARG A 77 13.24 23.69 -1.79
CA ARG A 77 13.76 23.83 -3.16
C ARG A 77 14.90 22.86 -3.44
N GLU A 78 15.80 22.68 -2.48
CA GLU A 78 16.89 21.72 -2.58
C GLU A 78 16.36 20.28 -2.68
N TYR A 79 15.40 19.92 -1.83
CA TYR A 79 14.71 18.63 -1.89
C TYR A 79 14.00 18.38 -3.22
N ASP A 80 13.24 19.37 -3.72
CA ASP A 80 12.54 19.28 -5.00
C ASP A 80 13.52 19.13 -6.18
N SER A 81 14.70 19.77 -6.11
CA SER A 81 15.75 19.64 -7.13
C SER A 81 16.39 18.25 -7.15
N GLN A 82 16.64 17.66 -5.98
CA GLN A 82 17.18 16.29 -5.87
C GLN A 82 16.19 15.26 -6.44
N ARG A 83 14.88 15.43 -6.21
CA ARG A 83 13.86 14.56 -6.83
C ARG A 83 13.74 14.73 -8.33
N ALA A 84 13.94 15.94 -8.87
CA ALA A 84 13.89 16.18 -10.32
C ALA A 84 15.05 15.52 -11.08
N LEU A 85 16.20 15.32 -10.41
CA LEU A 85 17.40 14.71 -10.99
C LEU A 85 17.37 13.18 -11.02
N VAL A 86 16.42 12.55 -10.32
CA VAL A 86 16.21 11.10 -10.38
C VAL A 86 15.14 10.83 -11.44
N PRO A 87 15.49 10.29 -12.64
CA PRO A 87 14.50 9.91 -13.62
C PRO A 87 13.65 8.80 -13.03
N ASN A 88 12.42 9.14 -12.66
CA ASN A 88 11.48 8.19 -12.11
C ASN A 88 11.11 7.18 -13.21
N LYS A 89 11.66 5.96 -13.13
CA LYS A 89 11.38 4.87 -14.07
C LYS A 89 9.89 4.48 -14.14
N ASN A 90 9.05 5.02 -13.25
CA ASN A 90 7.64 4.65 -13.12
C ASN A 90 6.63 5.82 -13.30
N GLY A 91 6.94 6.88 -14.06
CA GLY A 91 6.01 7.99 -14.33
C GLY A 91 5.83 8.32 -15.81
N SER A 92 4.65 8.02 -16.35
CA SER A 92 4.22 8.31 -17.72
C SER A 92 4.55 9.72 -18.23
N PRO A 93 5.01 9.86 -19.50
CA PRO A 93 5.00 11.15 -20.18
C PRO A 93 3.56 11.55 -20.51
N ALA A 94 3.17 12.74 -20.07
CA ALA A 94 1.95 13.38 -20.50
C ALA A 94 2.12 13.94 -21.92
N ASN A 95 1.19 13.57 -22.80
CA ASN A 95 0.81 14.26 -24.04
C ASN A 95 1.91 14.53 -25.07
N THR A 96 2.19 13.52 -25.88
CA THR A 96 2.36 13.71 -27.33
C THR A 96 1.48 12.67 -28.02
N ALA A 97 0.60 13.12 -28.91
CA ALA A 97 -0.33 12.26 -29.65
C ALA A 97 0.42 11.23 -30.53
N PRO A 98 -0.19 10.09 -30.85
CA PRO A 98 0.47 8.96 -31.47
C PRO A 98 0.50 9.14 -32.99
N SER A 99 1.70 9.05 -33.57
CA SER A 99 1.86 8.73 -34.98
C SER A 99 2.62 7.41 -35.07
N SER A 100 1.95 6.43 -35.70
CA SER A 100 2.54 5.38 -36.55
C SER A 100 3.60 4.48 -35.88
N ALA A 101 3.22 3.27 -35.48
CA ALA A 101 3.36 2.07 -36.30
C ALA A 101 4.82 1.64 -36.54
N ASP A 102 5.07 0.37 -36.20
CA ASP A 102 6.10 -0.50 -36.78
C ASP A 102 7.52 -0.44 -36.18
N SER A 103 7.76 -1.29 -35.17
CA SER A 103 9.08 -1.81 -34.78
C SER A 103 8.90 -3.08 -33.94
N GLY A 104 8.41 -4.15 -34.57
CA GLY A 104 8.44 -5.51 -34.02
C GLY A 104 9.58 -6.30 -34.66
N PRO A 105 10.77 -6.33 -34.04
CA PRO A 105 11.53 -7.58 -33.87
C PRO A 105 12.16 -7.77 -32.47
N ASP A 106 12.07 -6.78 -31.58
CA ASP A 106 12.92 -6.70 -30.37
C ASP A 106 12.43 -7.57 -29.19
N THR A 107 11.13 -7.82 -29.05
CA THR A 107 10.60 -8.63 -27.92
C THR A 107 11.14 -10.06 -27.93
N ARG A 108 11.29 -10.66 -29.11
CA ARG A 108 11.82 -12.03 -29.27
C ARG A 108 13.31 -12.09 -28.93
N GLN A 109 14.07 -11.07 -29.33
CA GLN A 109 15.49 -10.96 -28.98
C GLN A 109 15.69 -10.71 -27.48
N GLN A 110 14.79 -9.97 -26.84
CA GLN A 110 14.80 -9.74 -25.40
C GLN A 110 14.46 -11.02 -24.60
N GLU A 111 13.47 -11.80 -25.04
CA GLU A 111 13.12 -13.08 -24.43
C GLU A 111 14.24 -14.12 -24.61
N GLU A 112 14.85 -14.20 -25.80
CA GLU A 112 16.01 -15.07 -26.07
C GLU A 112 17.23 -14.66 -25.23
N ALA A 113 17.50 -13.36 -25.08
CA ALA A 113 18.57 -12.86 -24.22
C ALA A 113 18.32 -13.12 -22.72
N GLN A 114 17.07 -13.04 -22.26
CA GLN A 114 16.69 -13.41 -20.89
C GLN A 114 16.86 -14.91 -20.64
N ALA A 115 16.42 -15.75 -21.58
CA ALA A 115 16.59 -17.20 -21.51
C ALA A 115 18.07 -17.61 -21.49
N ALA A 116 18.92 -16.92 -22.28
CA ALA A 116 20.36 -17.14 -22.27
C ALA A 116 20.99 -16.79 -20.91
N ARG A 117 20.61 -15.66 -20.30
CA ARG A 117 21.08 -15.27 -18.96
C ARG A 117 20.64 -16.23 -17.87
N THR A 118 19.41 -16.75 -17.94
CA THR A 118 18.96 -17.76 -16.98
C THR A 118 19.73 -19.07 -17.15
N ALA A 119 19.99 -19.49 -18.38
CA ALA A 119 20.78 -20.68 -18.67
C ALA A 119 22.23 -20.55 -18.18
N GLU A 120 22.83 -19.36 -18.31
CA GLU A 120 24.17 -19.07 -17.79
C GLU A 120 24.21 -19.14 -16.25
N ARG A 121 23.22 -18.56 -15.57
CA ARG A 121 23.09 -18.66 -14.10
C ARG A 121 22.88 -20.10 -13.64
N ASP A 122 22.06 -20.88 -14.35
CA ASP A 122 21.83 -22.29 -14.02
C ASP A 122 23.11 -23.12 -14.24
N ALA A 123 23.88 -22.83 -15.29
CA ALA A 123 25.19 -23.45 -15.50
C ALA A 123 26.18 -23.10 -14.38
N MET A 124 26.18 -21.84 -13.92
CA MET A 124 27.00 -21.40 -12.78
C MET A 124 26.60 -22.14 -11.49
N LEU A 125 25.29 -22.33 -11.24
CA LEU A 125 24.80 -23.10 -10.09
C LEU A 125 25.28 -24.55 -10.15
N GLU A 126 25.27 -25.19 -11.31
CA GLU A 126 25.80 -26.55 -11.47
C GLU A 126 27.30 -26.65 -11.20
N VAL A 127 28.08 -25.66 -11.65
CA VAL A 127 29.51 -25.59 -11.34
C VAL A 127 29.73 -25.46 -9.84
N LEU A 128 28.97 -24.61 -9.15
CA LEU A 128 29.08 -24.42 -7.70
C LEU A 128 28.65 -25.66 -6.91
N ARG A 129 27.59 -26.36 -7.34
CA ARG A 129 27.16 -27.64 -6.74
C ARG A 129 28.24 -28.71 -6.88
N LYS A 130 28.88 -28.82 -8.04
CA LYS A 130 30.03 -29.73 -8.24
C LYS A 130 31.23 -29.36 -7.36
N LYS A 131 31.48 -28.06 -7.19
CA LYS A 131 32.51 -27.57 -6.27
C LYS A 131 32.19 -27.95 -4.82
N GLN A 132 30.93 -27.82 -4.41
CA GLN A 132 30.46 -28.21 -3.08
C GLN A 132 30.72 -29.70 -2.82
N THR A 133 30.30 -30.59 -3.72
CA THR A 133 30.49 -32.04 -3.53
C THR A 133 31.97 -32.43 -3.49
N THR A 134 32.81 -31.72 -4.24
CA THR A 134 34.26 -31.91 -4.20
C THR A 134 34.87 -31.42 -2.88
N GLN A 135 34.31 -30.37 -2.27
CA GLN A 135 34.73 -29.85 -0.96
C GLN A 135 34.23 -30.69 0.23
N ASP A 136 33.11 -31.40 0.09
CA ASP A 136 32.55 -32.22 1.17
C ASP A 136 33.46 -33.41 1.57
N SER A 137 34.12 -34.04 0.59
CA SER A 137 35.04 -35.16 0.82
C SER A 137 36.21 -34.82 1.75
N PRO A 138 37.02 -33.77 1.50
CA PRO A 138 38.11 -33.39 2.41
C PRO A 138 37.61 -32.92 3.78
N VAL A 139 36.44 -32.27 3.87
CA VAL A 139 35.82 -31.92 5.17
C VAL A 139 35.49 -33.17 5.97
N PHE A 140 34.93 -34.19 5.32
CA PHE A 140 34.61 -35.47 5.95
C PHE A 140 35.86 -36.18 6.45
N GLU A 141 36.90 -36.31 5.62
CA GLU A 141 38.15 -36.96 6.01
C GLU A 141 38.90 -36.18 7.10
N ALA A 142 38.93 -34.84 7.04
CA ALA A 142 39.52 -34.01 8.11
C ALA A 142 38.77 -34.19 9.44
N ARG A 143 37.43 -34.27 9.42
CA ARG A 143 36.61 -34.57 10.61
C ARG A 143 36.91 -35.97 11.17
N ARG A 144 37.11 -36.95 10.29
CA ARG A 144 37.47 -38.32 10.68
C ARG A 144 38.86 -38.36 11.31
N GLN A 145 39.86 -37.71 10.71
CA GLN A 145 41.21 -37.64 11.22
C GLN A 145 41.28 -36.92 12.57
N SER A 146 40.57 -35.79 12.71
CA SER A 146 40.47 -35.06 13.99
C SER A 146 39.91 -35.95 15.10
N ARG A 147 38.86 -36.74 14.83
CA ARG A 147 38.31 -37.71 15.80
C ARG A 147 39.31 -38.79 16.21
N ARG A 148 40.09 -39.33 15.27
CA ARG A 148 41.16 -40.31 15.57
C ARG A 148 42.23 -39.72 16.49
N MET A 149 42.75 -38.54 16.17
CA MET A 149 43.76 -37.88 17.00
C MET A 149 43.24 -37.52 18.39
N GLN A 150 41.97 -37.12 18.51
CA GLN A 150 41.34 -36.89 19.82
C GLN A 150 41.26 -38.17 20.66
N ALA A 151 40.97 -39.33 20.04
CA ALA A 151 40.96 -40.61 20.73
C ALA A 151 42.37 -41.03 21.20
N GLU A 152 43.38 -40.91 20.32
CA GLU A 152 44.79 -41.16 20.68
C GLU A 152 45.26 -40.25 21.83
N MET A 153 44.88 -38.97 21.80
CA MET A 153 45.18 -38.02 22.87
C MET A 153 44.54 -38.40 24.21
N LYS A 154 43.30 -38.92 24.20
CA LYS A 154 42.64 -39.39 25.41
C LYS A 154 43.35 -40.62 25.99
N ASP A 155 43.71 -41.59 25.15
CA ASP A 155 44.45 -42.79 25.55
C ASP A 155 45.81 -42.45 26.18
N LEU A 156 46.58 -41.53 25.57
CA LEU A 156 47.85 -41.07 26.13
C LEU A 156 47.69 -40.38 27.49
N ARG A 157 46.65 -39.53 27.64
CA ARG A 157 46.36 -38.86 28.92
C ARG A 157 45.93 -39.85 29.99
N GLU A 158 45.14 -40.86 29.62
CA GLU A 158 44.70 -41.93 30.52
C GLU A 158 45.88 -42.82 30.97
N LYS A 159 46.81 -43.13 30.07
CA LYS A 159 48.05 -43.85 30.42
C LYS A 159 48.89 -43.04 31.41
N LEU A 160 49.07 -41.75 31.17
CA LEU A 160 49.79 -40.86 32.08
C LEU A 160 49.09 -40.76 33.45
N SER A 161 47.75 -40.69 33.49
CA SER A 161 47.02 -40.66 34.77
C SER A 161 47.11 -41.99 35.52
N LYS A 162 47.01 -43.13 34.83
CA LYS A 162 47.18 -44.47 35.42
C LYS A 162 48.59 -44.65 36.00
N GLU A 163 49.61 -44.18 35.31
CA GLU A 163 51.00 -44.26 35.79
C GLU A 163 51.23 -43.37 37.04
N LYS A 164 50.62 -42.18 37.07
CA LYS A 164 50.63 -41.30 38.25
C LYS A 164 49.90 -41.92 39.45
N LEU A 165 48.69 -42.45 39.24
CA LEU A 165 47.91 -43.10 40.29
C LEU A 165 48.62 -44.35 40.84
N SER A 166 49.23 -45.16 39.97
CA SER A 166 50.04 -46.31 40.40
C SER A 166 51.24 -45.89 41.25
N LYS A 167 51.82 -44.71 40.99
CA LYS A 167 52.90 -44.17 41.79
C LYS A 167 52.41 -43.68 43.15
N GLU A 168 51.30 -42.93 43.18
CA GLU A 168 50.67 -42.44 44.41
C GLU A 168 50.28 -43.61 45.34
N ASN A 169 49.60 -44.64 44.81
CA ASN A 169 49.25 -45.82 45.60
C ASN A 169 50.48 -46.53 46.20
N ARG A 170 51.58 -46.66 45.44
CA ARG A 170 52.84 -47.23 45.96
C ARG A 170 53.47 -46.37 47.05
N GLU A 171 53.39 -45.05 46.91
CA GLU A 171 53.88 -44.11 47.92
C GLU A 171 53.01 -44.15 49.19
N GLU A 172 51.69 -44.28 49.07
CA GLU A 172 50.75 -44.45 50.18
C GLU A 172 50.94 -45.80 50.89
N GLU A 173 51.12 -46.90 50.14
CA GLU A 173 51.46 -48.22 50.67
C GLU A 173 52.79 -48.19 51.46
N ALA A 174 53.75 -47.36 51.02
CA ALA A 174 55.00 -47.12 51.72
C ALA A 174 54.89 -46.14 52.91
N HIS A 175 53.85 -45.30 52.93
CA HIS A 175 53.58 -44.32 53.99
C HIS A 175 52.71 -44.90 55.12
N ASN A 176 51.90 -45.93 54.87
CA ASN A 176 51.13 -46.61 55.91
C ASN A 176 52.04 -47.30 56.93
N SER A 177 52.04 -46.74 58.14
CA SER A 177 53.07 -46.81 59.19
C SER A 177 53.44 -48.20 59.72
N TRP A 178 52.66 -49.25 59.46
CA TRP A 178 52.97 -50.60 59.93
C TRP A 178 53.77 -51.43 58.91
N SER A 179 53.59 -51.19 57.61
CA SER A 179 54.33 -51.89 56.54
C SER A 179 55.81 -51.46 56.50
N ARG A 180 56.10 -50.19 56.81
CA ARG A 180 57.46 -49.62 56.78
C ARG A 180 58.40 -50.29 57.78
N TYR A 181 57.88 -50.71 58.93
CA TYR A 181 58.63 -51.41 60.00
C TYR A 181 58.87 -52.91 59.68
N LEU A 182 57.95 -53.56 58.94
CA LEU A 182 58.10 -54.97 58.50
C LEU A 182 58.92 -55.09 57.21
N SER A 183 58.79 -54.14 56.29
CA SER A 183 59.51 -54.12 55.00
C SER A 183 61.00 -53.87 55.16
N SER A 184 61.42 -53.14 56.20
CA SER A 184 62.84 -52.98 56.54
C SER A 184 63.52 -54.28 56.99
N LEU A 185 62.75 -55.31 57.36
CA LEU A 185 63.27 -56.54 57.95
C LEU A 185 63.35 -57.74 57.00
N VAL A 186 62.50 -57.87 55.97
CA VAL A 186 62.41 -59.12 55.18
C VAL A 186 62.61 -58.98 53.66
N LEU A 187 62.37 -57.83 53.02
CA LEU A 187 62.75 -57.66 51.60
C LEU A 187 63.20 -56.22 51.32
N ARG A 188 64.52 -56.02 51.31
CA ARG A 188 65.16 -54.84 50.75
C ARG A 188 65.12 -54.90 49.22
N ASN A 189 63.92 -54.88 48.64
CA ASN A 189 63.73 -54.59 47.21
C ASN A 189 63.90 -53.08 47.02
N GLN A 190 65.14 -52.60 47.11
CA GLN A 190 65.50 -51.30 46.56
C GLN A 190 65.22 -51.39 45.06
N GLU A 191 64.11 -50.82 44.60
CA GLU A 191 63.97 -50.51 43.19
C GLU A 191 65.24 -49.78 42.77
N SER A 192 65.98 -50.37 41.83
CA SER A 192 67.21 -49.81 41.30
C SER A 192 66.97 -48.33 40.95
N GLU A 193 67.92 -47.45 41.29
CA GLU A 193 67.87 -46.05 40.85
C GLU A 193 67.69 -45.96 39.32
N GLU A 194 68.17 -46.95 38.58
CA GLU A 194 67.92 -47.09 37.14
C GLU A 194 66.43 -47.29 36.81
N ALA A 195 65.69 -48.08 37.59
CA ALA A 195 64.25 -48.31 37.41
C ALA A 195 63.42 -47.05 37.72
N LYS A 196 63.86 -46.22 38.67
CA LYS A 196 63.24 -44.91 38.95
C LYS A 196 63.52 -43.92 37.81
N LEU A 197 64.75 -43.86 37.32
CA LEU A 197 65.14 -43.02 36.19
C LEU A 197 64.42 -43.45 34.91
N ALA A 198 64.29 -44.75 34.65
CA ALA A 198 63.57 -45.29 33.50
C ALA A 198 62.09 -44.88 33.52
N ARG A 199 61.41 -44.94 34.67
CA ARG A 199 60.02 -44.46 34.80
C ARG A 199 59.90 -42.96 34.62
N ARG A 200 60.81 -42.17 35.21
CA ARG A 200 60.82 -40.70 34.99
C ARG A 200 61.01 -40.35 33.53
N ARG A 201 61.86 -41.08 32.80
CA ARG A 201 62.01 -40.95 31.35
C ARG A 201 60.71 -41.29 30.63
N GLY A 202 60.08 -42.43 30.97
CA GLY A 202 58.78 -42.82 30.40
C GLY A 202 57.68 -41.76 30.58
N GLN A 203 57.58 -41.14 31.76
CA GLN A 203 56.63 -40.05 32.02
C GLN A 203 56.93 -38.80 31.17
N LEU A 204 58.21 -38.45 31.02
CA LEU A 204 58.63 -37.33 30.17
C LEU A 204 58.34 -37.63 28.70
N ASP A 205 58.55 -38.86 28.25
CA ASP A 205 58.27 -39.31 26.88
C ASP A 205 56.77 -39.28 26.59
N LEU A 206 55.92 -39.75 27.51
CA LEU A 206 54.47 -39.63 27.42
C LEU A 206 54.01 -38.16 27.38
N ALA A 207 54.56 -37.31 28.25
CA ALA A 207 54.25 -35.89 28.28
C ALA A 207 54.73 -35.15 27.02
N ALA A 208 55.87 -35.55 26.44
CA ALA A 208 56.35 -35.06 25.17
C ALA A 208 55.44 -35.51 24.02
N ALA A 209 55.03 -36.78 24.00
CA ALA A 209 54.11 -37.33 23.01
C ALA A 209 52.75 -36.60 23.02
N ILE A 210 52.18 -36.35 24.21
CA ILE A 210 50.96 -35.54 24.39
C ILE A 210 51.14 -34.16 23.78
N ARG A 211 52.25 -33.45 24.06
CA ARG A 211 52.50 -32.11 23.51
C ARG A 211 52.64 -32.09 21.99
N ILE A 212 53.34 -33.07 21.41
CA ILE A 212 53.50 -33.20 19.96
C ILE A 212 52.14 -33.45 19.29
N ARG A 213 51.33 -34.35 19.87
CA ARG A 213 50.01 -34.70 19.35
C ARG A 213 48.98 -33.58 19.53
N ASP A 214 49.03 -32.83 20.63
CA ASP A 214 48.18 -31.64 20.82
C ASP A 214 48.44 -30.59 19.74
N ARG A 215 49.73 -30.32 19.41
CA ARG A 215 50.08 -29.41 18.29
C ARG A 215 49.55 -29.93 16.95
N GLY A 216 49.68 -31.22 16.68
CA GLY A 216 49.14 -31.85 15.47
C GLY A 216 47.62 -31.74 15.38
N LEU A 217 46.92 -31.94 16.50
CA LEU A 217 45.48 -31.79 16.59
C LEU A 217 45.05 -30.32 16.35
N GLU A 218 45.78 -29.35 16.89
CA GLU A 218 45.51 -27.93 16.65
C GLU A 218 45.67 -27.56 15.17
N GLN A 219 46.74 -28.00 14.51
CA GLN A 219 46.94 -27.78 13.06
C GLN A 219 45.80 -28.38 12.25
N GLN A 220 45.36 -29.59 12.60
CA GLN A 220 44.28 -30.29 11.93
C GLN A 220 42.91 -29.64 12.17
N LYS A 221 42.67 -29.10 13.37
CA LYS A 221 41.49 -28.28 13.65
C LYS A 221 41.48 -27.01 12.83
N ARG A 222 42.62 -26.32 12.67
CA ARG A 222 42.73 -25.13 11.80
C ARG A 222 42.40 -25.47 10.34
N SER A 223 43.02 -26.54 9.80
CA SER A 223 42.73 -27.03 8.45
C SER A 223 41.24 -27.36 8.25
N LEU A 224 40.61 -27.99 9.24
CA LEU A 224 39.17 -28.26 9.21
C LEU A 224 38.34 -26.98 9.23
N CYS A 225 38.70 -25.98 10.05
CA CYS A 225 38.03 -24.69 10.04
C CYS A 225 38.12 -24.00 8.68
N ASP A 226 39.30 -24.02 8.04
CA ASP A 226 39.51 -23.43 6.71
C ASP A 226 38.67 -24.14 5.64
N LEU A 227 38.63 -25.47 5.65
CA LEU A 227 37.80 -26.25 4.74
C LEU A 227 36.30 -25.99 4.94
N VAL A 228 35.85 -25.90 6.19
CA VAL A 228 34.45 -25.59 6.51
C VAL A 228 34.09 -24.17 6.07
N ALA A 229 34.95 -23.17 6.31
CA ALA A 229 34.72 -21.81 5.84
C ALA A 229 34.63 -21.73 4.31
N ASN A 230 35.48 -22.49 3.60
CA ASN A 230 35.43 -22.60 2.14
C ASN A 230 34.16 -23.28 1.61
N LEU A 231 33.56 -24.20 2.39
CA LEU A 231 32.28 -24.83 2.06
C LEU A 231 31.10 -23.89 2.37
N GLU A 232 31.15 -23.17 3.48
CA GLU A 232 30.12 -22.19 3.84
C GLU A 232 30.05 -21.04 2.84
N THR A 233 31.20 -20.58 2.34
CA THR A 233 31.25 -19.55 1.29
C THR A 233 30.65 -20.04 -0.04
N THR A 234 30.92 -21.28 -0.46
CA THR A 234 30.28 -21.84 -1.67
C THR A 234 28.79 -22.06 -1.49
N GLN A 235 28.35 -22.51 -0.30
CA GLN A 235 26.93 -22.62 0.03
C GLN A 235 26.21 -21.27 0.05
N ALA A 236 26.84 -20.23 0.60
CA ALA A 236 26.30 -18.88 0.61
C ALA A 236 26.15 -18.32 -0.82
N GLU A 237 27.11 -18.60 -1.70
CA GLU A 237 27.07 -18.22 -3.11
C GLU A 237 25.93 -18.92 -3.85
N ILE A 238 25.78 -20.25 -3.66
CA ILE A 238 24.64 -21.02 -4.20
C ILE A 238 23.33 -20.40 -3.72
N ALA A 239 23.19 -20.15 -2.41
CA ALA A 239 21.98 -19.60 -1.83
C ALA A 239 21.68 -18.16 -2.31
N ARG A 240 22.70 -17.36 -2.63
CA ARG A 240 22.52 -16.03 -3.23
C ARG A 240 21.95 -16.15 -4.64
N ILE A 241 22.59 -16.95 -5.50
CA ILE A 241 22.14 -17.12 -6.89
C ILE A 241 20.75 -17.76 -6.93
N THR A 242 20.46 -18.76 -6.09
CA THR A 242 19.11 -19.35 -6.05
C THR A 242 18.05 -18.32 -5.68
N ARG A 243 18.26 -17.51 -4.63
CA ARG A 243 17.29 -16.47 -4.23
C ARG A 243 17.04 -15.43 -5.30
N GLU A 244 18.09 -14.96 -5.96
CA GLU A 244 17.96 -14.00 -7.07
C GLU A 244 17.17 -14.61 -8.25
N THR A 245 17.43 -15.87 -8.61
CA THR A 245 16.68 -16.56 -9.67
C THR A 245 15.21 -16.73 -9.30
N ASP A 246 14.91 -17.07 -8.05
CA ASP A 246 13.55 -17.22 -7.57
C ASP A 246 12.81 -15.88 -7.52
N GLN A 247 13.49 -14.79 -7.16
CA GLN A 247 12.94 -13.43 -7.20
C GLN A 247 12.59 -13.02 -8.63
N GLU A 248 13.49 -13.24 -9.59
CA GLU A 248 13.24 -12.94 -11.00
C GLU A 248 12.03 -13.72 -11.55
N LYS A 249 11.93 -15.01 -11.21
CA LYS A 249 10.77 -15.84 -11.59
C LYS A 249 9.47 -15.33 -10.97
N ALA A 250 9.49 -14.98 -9.69
CA ALA A 250 8.31 -14.44 -8.99
C ALA A 250 7.87 -13.10 -9.59
N ASP A 251 8.81 -12.22 -9.92
CA ASP A 251 8.54 -10.93 -10.56
C ASP A 251 7.98 -11.11 -11.97
N ALA A 252 8.53 -12.03 -12.76
CA ALA A 252 8.05 -12.35 -14.11
C ALA A 252 6.62 -12.91 -14.07
N GLU A 253 6.31 -13.83 -13.15
CA GLU A 253 4.94 -14.34 -12.98
C GLU A 253 3.97 -13.25 -12.49
N ALA A 254 4.41 -12.38 -11.58
CA ALA A 254 3.59 -11.27 -11.10
C ALA A 254 3.29 -10.27 -12.23
N GLU A 255 4.25 -9.99 -13.10
CA GLU A 255 4.04 -9.17 -14.28
C GLU A 255 3.09 -9.85 -15.28
N LYS A 256 3.27 -11.14 -15.55
CA LYS A 256 2.37 -11.92 -16.40
C LYS A 256 0.93 -11.86 -15.89
N ARG A 257 0.72 -12.08 -14.58
CA ARG A 257 -0.61 -11.93 -13.93
C ARG A 257 -1.20 -10.53 -14.12
N ARG A 258 -0.40 -9.47 -13.96
CA ARG A 258 -0.86 -8.09 -14.20
C ARG A 258 -1.21 -7.84 -15.67
N ARG A 259 -0.49 -8.44 -16.62
CA ARG A 259 -0.80 -8.33 -18.05
C ARG A 259 -2.11 -9.04 -18.38
N GLU A 260 -2.31 -10.25 -17.87
CA GLU A 260 -3.55 -11.01 -18.01
C GLU A 260 -4.76 -10.29 -17.39
N GLU A 261 -4.60 -9.75 -16.18
CA GLU A 261 -5.66 -8.97 -15.52
C GLU A 261 -6.03 -7.72 -16.32
N ARG A 262 -5.05 -6.97 -16.84
CA ARG A 262 -5.30 -5.82 -17.71
C ARG A 262 -5.98 -6.22 -19.02
N ALA A 263 -5.58 -7.34 -19.62
CA ALA A 263 -6.21 -7.86 -20.82
C ALA A 263 -7.68 -8.26 -20.55
N ALA A 264 -7.94 -8.94 -19.43
CA ALA A 264 -9.29 -9.30 -18.99
C ALA A 264 -10.15 -8.06 -18.73
N GLN A 265 -9.60 -7.03 -18.06
CA GLN A 265 -10.29 -5.75 -17.83
C GLN A 265 -10.64 -5.05 -19.14
N ARG A 266 -9.74 -5.05 -20.13
CA ARG A 266 -10.01 -4.49 -21.46
C ARG A 266 -11.09 -5.26 -22.20
N ALA A 267 -10.99 -6.59 -22.23
CA ALA A 267 -12.00 -7.44 -22.87
C ALA A 267 -13.39 -7.27 -22.24
N TRP A 268 -13.46 -7.15 -20.91
CA TRP A 268 -14.70 -6.88 -20.20
C TRP A 268 -15.25 -5.48 -20.53
N ALA A 269 -14.40 -4.45 -20.54
CA ALA A 269 -14.80 -3.10 -20.91
C ALA A 269 -15.30 -3.00 -22.36
N GLU A 270 -14.65 -3.71 -23.30
CA GLU A 270 -15.08 -3.79 -24.69
C GLU A 270 -16.43 -4.49 -24.84
N THR A 271 -16.65 -5.57 -24.08
CA THR A 271 -17.93 -6.28 -24.04
C THR A 271 -19.05 -5.38 -23.51
N LEU A 272 -18.79 -4.66 -22.41
CA LEU A 272 -19.74 -3.70 -21.85
C LEU A 272 -20.03 -2.56 -22.83
N ALA A 273 -19.01 -2.00 -23.47
CA ALA A 273 -19.17 -0.96 -24.48
C ALA A 273 -19.96 -1.47 -25.70
N ALA A 274 -19.75 -2.71 -26.13
CA ALA A 274 -20.52 -3.33 -27.20
C ALA A 274 -22.00 -3.49 -26.82
N MET A 275 -22.31 -3.88 -25.58
CA MET A 275 -23.69 -3.94 -25.09
C MET A 275 -24.34 -2.55 -25.07
N HIS A 276 -23.64 -1.53 -24.58
CA HIS A 276 -24.15 -0.16 -24.60
C HIS A 276 -24.37 0.38 -26.02
N ARG A 277 -23.48 0.07 -26.98
CA ARG A 277 -23.67 0.43 -28.39
C ARG A 277 -24.95 -0.20 -28.96
N LYS A 278 -25.18 -1.50 -28.72
CA LYS A 278 -26.41 -2.18 -29.16
C LYS A 278 -27.67 -1.56 -28.56
N GLN A 279 -27.67 -1.28 -27.25
CA GLN A 279 -28.80 -0.63 -26.59
C GLN A 279 -29.06 0.79 -27.16
N ALA A 280 -28.00 1.56 -27.44
CA ALA A 280 -28.12 2.88 -28.03
C ALA A 280 -28.67 2.82 -29.46
N GLU A 281 -28.20 1.89 -30.29
CA GLU A 281 -28.71 1.66 -31.64
C GLU A 281 -30.20 1.25 -31.62
N GLU A 282 -30.59 0.33 -30.73
CA GLU A 282 -32.01 -0.05 -30.57
C GLU A 282 -32.87 1.12 -30.10
N ALA A 283 -32.39 1.93 -29.15
CA ALA A 283 -33.09 3.13 -28.70
C ALA A 283 -33.26 4.15 -29.82
N GLN A 284 -32.22 4.37 -30.64
CA GLN A 284 -32.28 5.23 -31.81
C GLN A 284 -33.29 4.71 -32.84
N ARG A 285 -33.28 3.40 -33.12
CA ARG A 285 -34.28 2.77 -34.02
C ARG A 285 -35.71 2.96 -33.53
N ARG A 286 -35.95 2.78 -32.22
CA ARG A 286 -37.28 3.02 -31.61
C ARG A 286 -37.71 4.49 -31.73
N GLN A 287 -36.81 5.43 -31.43
CA GLN A 287 -37.08 6.86 -31.57
C GLN A 287 -37.40 7.24 -33.02
N GLU A 288 -36.66 6.68 -33.98
CA GLU A 288 -36.92 6.94 -35.40
C GLU A 288 -38.27 6.34 -35.84
N GLN A 289 -38.60 5.12 -35.42
CA GLN A 289 -39.90 4.51 -35.69
C GLN A 289 -41.04 5.35 -35.09
N GLU A 290 -40.88 5.82 -33.86
CA GLU A 290 -41.87 6.69 -33.22
C GLU A 290 -42.01 8.04 -33.93
N ARG A 291 -40.89 8.65 -34.35
CA ARG A 291 -40.91 9.89 -35.15
C ARG A 291 -41.64 9.68 -36.47
N ARG A 292 -41.34 8.60 -37.20
CA ARG A 292 -42.02 8.25 -38.46
C ARG A 292 -43.52 8.00 -38.24
N ALA A 293 -43.90 7.31 -37.16
CA ALA A 293 -45.30 7.08 -36.81
C ALA A 293 -46.03 8.39 -36.42
N ARG A 294 -45.36 9.30 -35.71
CA ARG A 294 -45.88 10.64 -35.39
C ARG A 294 -46.05 11.50 -36.65
N GLU A 295 -45.10 11.47 -37.56
CA GLU A 295 -45.19 12.17 -38.85
C GLU A 295 -46.32 11.62 -39.72
N GLU A 296 -46.46 10.28 -39.78
CA GLU A 296 -47.53 9.64 -40.53
C GLU A 296 -48.92 9.92 -39.92
N SER A 297 -49.07 9.80 -38.60
CA SER A 297 -50.33 10.15 -37.92
C SER A 297 -50.68 11.63 -38.08
N ALA A 298 -49.69 12.53 -38.01
CA ALA A 298 -49.89 13.95 -38.30
C ALA A 298 -50.31 14.19 -39.76
N ARG A 299 -49.73 13.46 -40.72
CA ARG A 299 -50.13 13.52 -42.14
C ARG A 299 -51.58 13.07 -42.32
N ARG A 300 -51.95 11.91 -41.76
CA ARG A 300 -53.33 11.37 -41.80
C ARG A 300 -54.32 12.34 -41.14
N ALA A 301 -53.96 12.94 -40.01
CA ALA A 301 -54.80 13.93 -39.32
C ALA A 301 -55.01 15.20 -40.16
N ARG A 302 -53.96 15.70 -40.85
CA ARG A 302 -54.07 16.84 -41.77
C ARG A 302 -54.98 16.53 -42.96
N GLU A 303 -54.82 15.35 -43.56
CA GLU A 303 -55.68 14.89 -44.67
C GLU A 303 -57.14 14.75 -44.21
N GLN A 304 -57.39 14.20 -43.02
CA GLN A 304 -58.72 14.08 -42.46
C GLN A 304 -59.34 15.46 -42.16
N ALA A 305 -58.60 16.35 -41.51
CA ALA A 305 -59.05 17.72 -41.23
C ALA A 305 -59.36 18.50 -42.52
N GLU A 306 -58.58 18.31 -43.58
CA GLU A 306 -58.87 18.93 -44.88
C GLU A 306 -60.15 18.37 -45.50
N ARG A 307 -60.38 17.06 -45.44
CA ARG A 307 -61.63 16.42 -45.89
C ARG A 307 -62.84 16.94 -45.11
N GLU A 308 -62.72 17.03 -43.79
CA GLU A 308 -63.77 17.57 -42.92
C GLU A 308 -64.05 19.04 -43.21
N ARG A 309 -63.00 19.86 -43.43
CA ARG A 309 -63.15 21.27 -43.83
C ARG A 309 -63.89 21.40 -45.16
N LYS A 310 -63.49 20.63 -46.17
CA LYS A 310 -64.17 20.60 -47.49
C LYS A 310 -65.64 20.17 -47.34
N ALA A 311 -65.92 19.14 -46.56
CA ALA A 311 -67.29 18.68 -46.29
C ALA A 311 -68.12 19.71 -45.51
N ALA A 312 -67.53 20.42 -44.54
CA ALA A 312 -68.19 21.48 -43.79
C ALA A 312 -68.49 22.71 -44.65
N GLU A 313 -67.56 23.08 -45.55
CA GLU A 313 -67.75 24.13 -46.53
C GLU A 313 -68.88 23.78 -47.51
N GLU A 314 -68.93 22.54 -47.98
CA GLU A 314 -70.02 22.05 -48.83
C GLU A 314 -71.37 22.07 -48.10
N ARG A 315 -71.43 21.58 -46.84
CA ARG A 315 -72.64 21.67 -46.00
C ARG A 315 -73.08 23.12 -45.81
N SER A 316 -72.14 24.02 -45.54
CA SER A 316 -72.42 25.45 -45.40
C SER A 316 -72.90 26.07 -46.71
N ARG A 317 -72.40 25.60 -47.86
CA ARG A 317 -72.85 26.01 -49.18
C ARG A 317 -74.29 25.54 -49.47
N ARG A 318 -74.64 24.31 -49.08
CA ARG A 318 -76.02 23.79 -49.17
C ARG A 318 -76.98 24.57 -48.28
N MET A 319 -76.63 24.80 -47.02
CA MET A 319 -77.44 25.61 -46.08
C MET A 319 -77.68 27.04 -46.59
N ARG A 320 -76.66 27.69 -47.18
CA ARG A 320 -76.82 29.02 -47.80
C ARG A 320 -77.78 29.03 -48.99
N HIS A 321 -77.95 27.91 -49.67
CA HIS A 321 -78.83 27.79 -50.84
C HIS A 321 -80.28 27.41 -50.46
N GLU A 322 -80.48 26.85 -49.25
CA GLU A 322 -81.78 26.37 -48.75
C GLU A 322 -82.49 27.35 -47.82
N THR A 323 -81.82 28.39 -47.29
CA THR A 323 -82.51 29.45 -46.52
C THR A 323 -83.15 30.47 -47.48
N PRO A 324 -84.49 30.56 -47.60
CA PRO A 324 -85.13 31.64 -48.31
C PRO A 324 -84.84 32.94 -47.58
N PHE A 325 -84.36 33.93 -48.32
CA PHE A 325 -84.23 35.32 -47.88
C PHE A 325 -85.62 35.85 -47.51
N HIS A 326 -86.03 35.72 -46.25
CA HIS A 326 -87.18 36.41 -45.71
C HIS A 326 -86.73 37.81 -45.27
N ASP A 327 -87.05 38.78 -46.12
CA ASP A 327 -86.97 40.20 -45.82
C ASP A 327 -87.99 40.51 -44.71
N ILE A 328 -87.51 40.78 -43.48
CA ILE A 328 -88.32 41.34 -42.41
C ILE A 328 -87.61 42.59 -41.90
N THR A 329 -87.90 43.68 -42.60
CA THR A 329 -87.99 45.01 -42.01
C THR A 329 -89.10 45.00 -40.95
N GLY A 330 -88.77 45.28 -39.70
CA GLY A 330 -89.79 45.40 -38.65
C GLY A 330 -89.19 45.22 -37.27
N GLY A 331 -89.00 46.34 -36.58
CA GLY A 331 -88.33 46.38 -35.29
C GLY A 331 -89.07 45.64 -34.18
N LEU A 332 -88.35 45.42 -33.09
CA LEU A 332 -88.85 45.65 -31.74
C LEU A 332 -87.66 45.66 -30.78
N TYR A 333 -87.52 46.80 -30.12
CA TYR A 333 -86.71 46.98 -28.93
C TYR A 333 -87.12 45.96 -27.88
N THR A 334 -86.26 44.97 -27.59
CA THR A 334 -86.32 44.23 -26.33
C THR A 334 -85.02 44.44 -25.57
N ARG A 335 -85.20 45.24 -24.54
CA ARG A 335 -84.31 45.67 -23.48
C ARG A 335 -84.04 44.48 -22.54
N VAL A 336 -82.85 44.48 -21.93
CA VAL A 336 -82.42 43.81 -20.67
C VAL A 336 -81.91 42.35 -20.80
N PRO A 337 -80.90 41.87 -20.02
CA PRO A 337 -80.06 42.53 -19.01
C PRO A 337 -78.55 42.47 -19.25
N TYR A 338 -77.90 43.44 -18.63
CA TYR A 338 -76.55 43.42 -18.04
C TYR A 338 -76.12 42.01 -17.58
N ALA A 339 -75.35 41.30 -18.40
CA ALA A 339 -74.56 40.15 -17.97
C ALA A 339 -73.10 40.60 -17.87
N ILE A 340 -72.80 41.10 -16.66
CA ILE A 340 -71.56 40.92 -15.91
C ILE A 340 -70.31 40.75 -16.78
N TYR A 341 -69.53 41.83 -16.85
CA TYR A 341 -68.10 41.78 -17.04
C TYR A 341 -67.50 40.66 -16.18
N GLU A 342 -67.07 39.56 -16.80
CA GLU A 342 -65.98 38.77 -16.24
C GLU A 342 -64.67 39.44 -16.68
N PRO A 343 -63.96 40.13 -15.77
CA PRO A 343 -62.62 40.61 -16.08
C PRO A 343 -61.69 39.42 -16.29
N PRO A 344 -60.74 39.49 -17.25
CA PRO A 344 -59.66 38.50 -17.31
C PRO A 344 -58.87 38.55 -15.99
N PRO A 345 -58.67 37.42 -15.29
CA PRO A 345 -57.82 37.41 -14.11
C PRO A 345 -56.36 37.63 -14.53
N GLY A 346 -55.80 38.74 -14.06
CA GLY A 346 -54.43 38.75 -13.55
C GLY A 346 -53.32 39.02 -14.57
N ARG A 347 -53.14 40.30 -14.89
CA ARG A 347 -51.79 40.90 -14.84
C ARG A 347 -51.12 40.46 -13.53
N GLY A 348 -49.86 40.05 -13.63
CA GLY A 348 -49.08 39.42 -12.56
C GLY A 348 -49.39 39.95 -11.18
N THR A 349 -50.03 39.11 -10.36
CA THR A 349 -49.77 39.15 -8.93
C THR A 349 -48.25 39.09 -8.76
N PRO A 350 -47.59 40.03 -8.08
CA PRO A 350 -46.21 39.82 -7.66
C PRO A 350 -46.16 38.43 -6.99
N PRO A 351 -45.14 37.60 -7.28
CA PRO A 351 -45.07 36.26 -6.74
C PRO A 351 -45.36 36.36 -5.24
N PRO A 352 -46.29 35.54 -4.70
CA PRO A 352 -46.72 35.66 -3.31
C PRO A 352 -45.45 35.74 -2.49
N VAL A 353 -45.23 36.90 -1.87
CA VAL A 353 -43.99 37.19 -1.15
C VAL A 353 -43.89 36.09 -0.12
N CYS A 354 -43.02 35.12 -0.40
CA CYS A 354 -43.07 33.88 0.35
C CYS A 354 -42.80 34.22 1.81
N ALA A 355 -43.77 33.95 2.68
CA ALA A 355 -43.66 34.22 4.09
C ALA A 355 -42.70 33.20 4.73
N HIS A 356 -41.39 33.37 4.48
CA HIS A 356 -40.36 32.51 5.05
C HIS A 356 -40.37 32.53 6.58
N ARG A 357 -40.99 33.55 7.21
CA ARG A 357 -41.18 33.69 8.66
C ARG A 357 -42.11 32.61 9.28
N GLY A 358 -42.93 31.92 8.48
CA GLY A 358 -43.83 30.87 8.95
C GLY A 358 -43.12 29.60 9.44
N TRP A 359 -43.91 28.58 9.81
CA TRP A 359 -43.43 27.25 10.20
C TRP A 359 -42.94 26.46 8.98
N TRP A 360 -41.80 25.78 9.11
CA TRP A 360 -41.26 24.92 8.04
C TRP A 360 -41.31 23.45 8.49
N GLY A 361 -41.87 22.59 7.65
CA GLY A 361 -41.91 21.14 7.91
C GLY A 361 -40.52 20.52 7.84
N LYS A 362 -40.21 19.63 8.79
CA LYS A 362 -38.99 18.82 8.77
C LYS A 362 -39.16 17.68 7.77
N ILE A 363 -38.24 17.55 6.83
CA ILE A 363 -38.17 16.43 5.89
C ILE A 363 -36.94 15.58 6.23
N SER A 364 -37.13 14.27 6.36
CA SER A 364 -36.06 13.32 6.66
C SER A 364 -35.27 12.99 5.39
N GLY A 365 -33.98 12.65 5.55
CA GLY A 365 -33.10 12.23 4.46
C GLY A 365 -32.12 13.30 3.99
N SER A 366 -31.35 12.94 2.98
CA SER A 366 -30.34 13.81 2.38
C SER A 366 -30.95 14.73 1.32
N HIS A 367 -30.98 16.03 1.60
CA HIS A 367 -31.54 17.04 0.69
C HIS A 367 -30.52 18.14 0.42
N LEU A 368 -30.53 18.68 -0.80
CA LEU A 368 -29.65 19.79 -1.19
C LEU A 368 -30.16 21.11 -0.59
N CYS A 369 -29.33 21.78 0.20
CA CYS A 369 -29.68 23.09 0.74
C CYS A 369 -29.62 24.16 -0.37
N SER A 370 -30.72 24.87 -0.61
CA SER A 370 -30.83 25.89 -1.67
C SER A 370 -29.88 27.10 -1.52
N ARG A 371 -29.19 27.26 -0.38
CA ARG A 371 -28.27 28.38 -0.13
C ARG A 371 -26.80 27.99 -0.20
N TYR A 372 -26.43 26.83 0.34
CA TYR A 372 -25.03 26.37 0.37
C TYR A 372 -24.73 25.31 -0.69
N SER A 373 -25.74 24.83 -1.42
CA SER A 373 -25.61 23.75 -2.41
C SER A 373 -24.95 22.48 -1.83
N THR A 374 -25.05 22.28 -0.53
CA THR A 374 -24.53 21.12 0.20
C THR A 374 -25.67 20.22 0.66
N TYR A 375 -25.45 18.91 0.63
CA TYR A 375 -26.40 17.92 1.12
C TYR A 375 -26.45 17.92 2.65
N THR A 376 -27.65 18.02 3.23
CA THR A 376 -27.87 17.87 4.67
C THR A 376 -27.80 16.40 5.06
N ARG A 377 -27.02 16.02 6.09
CA ARG A 377 -26.78 14.60 6.40
C ARG A 377 -27.96 13.83 6.98
N LEU A 378 -28.94 14.49 7.62
CA LEU A 378 -30.00 13.81 8.37
C LEU A 378 -31.42 14.30 8.04
N PHE A 379 -31.60 15.62 7.99
CA PHE A 379 -32.89 16.24 7.68
C PHE A 379 -32.69 17.66 7.15
N ALA A 380 -33.70 18.15 6.44
CA ALA A 380 -33.80 19.53 6.01
C ALA A 380 -35.19 20.09 6.36
N PHE A 381 -35.39 21.38 6.11
CA PHE A 381 -36.68 22.04 6.28
C PHE A 381 -37.20 22.49 4.93
N LYS A 382 -38.47 22.24 4.64
CA LYS A 382 -39.16 22.68 3.41
C LYS A 382 -40.13 23.82 3.72
N CYS A 383 -40.03 24.92 2.98
CA CYS A 383 -40.97 26.03 3.09
C CYS A 383 -42.31 25.66 2.43
N PRO A 384 -43.47 25.81 3.10
CA PRO A 384 -44.76 25.47 2.50
C PRO A 384 -45.15 26.40 1.34
N GLY A 385 -44.69 27.66 1.36
CA GLY A 385 -45.05 28.64 0.33
C GLY A 385 -44.25 28.49 -0.97
N CYS A 386 -42.92 28.36 -0.89
CA CYS A 386 -42.05 28.34 -2.07
C CYS A 386 -41.30 27.02 -2.31
N GLN A 387 -41.54 26.00 -1.47
CA GLN A 387 -40.90 24.69 -1.52
C GLN A 387 -39.37 24.68 -1.38
N LYS A 388 -38.72 25.81 -1.07
CA LYS A 388 -37.27 25.84 -0.83
C LYS A 388 -36.88 24.93 0.32
N VAL A 389 -35.74 24.25 0.14
CA VAL A 389 -35.18 23.32 1.13
C VAL A 389 -33.92 23.93 1.74
N ALA A 390 -33.88 24.02 3.07
CA ALA A 390 -32.74 24.61 3.77
C ALA A 390 -32.33 23.78 4.99
N CYS A 391 -31.03 23.80 5.30
CA CYS A 391 -30.53 23.31 6.58
C CYS A 391 -31.04 24.21 7.73
N ALA A 392 -30.90 23.74 8.97
CA ALA A 392 -31.36 24.46 10.16
C ALA A 392 -30.80 25.90 10.25
N THR A 393 -29.52 26.07 9.92
CA THR A 393 -28.82 27.38 9.93
C THR A 393 -29.37 28.31 8.84
N CYS A 394 -29.48 27.84 7.60
CA CYS A 394 -30.04 28.61 6.49
C CYS A 394 -31.48 29.03 6.72
N ARG A 395 -32.29 28.16 7.33
CA ARG A 395 -33.68 28.46 7.65
C ARG A 395 -33.79 29.70 8.54
N ARG A 396 -32.96 29.82 9.59
CA ARG A 396 -32.96 30.99 10.48
C ARG A 396 -32.64 32.28 9.72
N VAL A 397 -31.63 32.24 8.85
CA VAL A 397 -31.26 33.41 8.03
C VAL A 397 -32.39 33.77 7.05
N LEU A 398 -33.04 32.77 6.44
CA LEU A 398 -34.19 32.98 5.55
C LEU A 398 -35.43 33.52 6.28
N ARG A 399 -35.56 33.28 7.59
CA ARG A 399 -36.59 33.88 8.45
C ARG A 399 -36.29 35.32 8.85
N GLY A 400 -35.11 35.85 8.48
CA GLY A 400 -34.66 37.17 8.94
C GLY A 400 -34.24 37.18 10.41
N GLU A 401 -34.03 36.01 11.03
CA GLU A 401 -33.39 35.93 12.34
C GLU A 401 -31.92 36.32 12.14
N ARG A 402 -31.45 37.37 12.85
CA ARG A 402 -30.03 37.74 12.84
C ARG A 402 -29.25 36.51 13.23
N ALA A 403 -28.37 36.03 12.34
CA ALA A 403 -27.51 34.91 12.63
C ALA A 403 -26.70 35.26 13.89
N ARG A 404 -27.04 34.67 15.03
CA ARG A 404 -26.18 34.74 16.20
C ARG A 404 -24.87 34.08 15.76
N PRO A 405 -23.72 34.77 15.82
CA PRO A 405 -22.44 34.16 15.49
C PRO A 405 -22.34 32.88 16.33
N ASP A 406 -22.06 31.78 15.65
CA ASP A 406 -22.05 30.46 16.23
C ASP A 406 -21.00 30.42 17.34
N ARG A 407 -21.46 30.47 18.60
CA ARG A 407 -20.61 30.46 19.80
C ARG A 407 -19.86 29.12 19.97
N SER A 408 -20.12 28.12 19.12
CA SER A 408 -19.39 26.85 19.11
C SER A 408 -18.06 26.87 18.36
N ALA A 409 -17.71 27.97 17.68
CA ALA A 409 -16.44 28.10 16.96
C ALA A 409 -15.32 28.78 17.77
N ASN A 410 -15.57 29.23 19.01
CA ASN A 410 -14.62 30.09 19.75
C ASN A 410 -14.43 29.73 21.25
N GLN A 411 -14.53 28.45 21.62
CA GLN A 411 -14.04 27.95 22.92
C GLN A 411 -12.61 27.39 22.80
N SER A 412 -11.68 28.31 23.05
CA SER A 412 -10.35 28.18 23.67
C SER A 412 -9.98 26.87 24.41
N HIS A 413 -8.77 26.37 24.15
CA HIS A 413 -7.73 26.17 25.17
C HIS A 413 -6.66 27.24 24.85
N SER A 414 -6.59 28.40 25.51
CA SER A 414 -6.16 28.66 26.90
C SER A 414 -4.85 27.97 27.26
N THR A 415 -3.74 28.54 26.78
CA THR A 415 -2.39 28.36 27.30
C THR A 415 -2.30 29.00 28.69
N GLY A 416 -2.37 28.19 29.74
CA GLY A 416 -2.02 28.58 31.09
C GLY A 416 -0.50 28.45 31.28
N TYR A 417 0.14 29.59 31.48
CA TYR A 417 1.42 29.72 32.18
C TYR A 417 1.37 28.97 33.52
N PHE A 418 2.40 28.19 33.83
CA PHE A 418 2.75 27.84 35.20
C PHE A 418 4.27 27.84 35.32
N GLU A 419 4.78 28.87 36.00
CA GLU A 419 6.13 28.96 36.56
C GLU A 419 6.26 28.07 37.80
N ASP A 420 7.51 27.68 38.08
CA ASP A 420 8.08 27.20 39.36
C ASP A 420 7.61 25.88 39.98
N TYR A 421 8.50 24.88 40.02
CA TYR A 421 9.23 24.46 41.24
C TYR A 421 10.07 23.18 40.98
N HIS A 422 11.34 23.22 41.44
CA HIS A 422 12.34 22.16 41.63
C HIS A 422 13.04 21.49 40.43
#